data_AF-A0A5C8K3P8-F1
#
_entry.id   AF-A0A5C8K3P8-F1
#
_cell.length_a   1.000
_cell.length_b   1.000
_cell.length_c   1.000
_cell.angle_alpha   90.00
_cell.angle_beta   90.00
_cell.angle_gamma   90.00
#
_symmetry.space_group_name_H-M   'P 1'
#
loop_
_entity.id
_entity.type
_entity.pdbx_description
1 polymer ?
#
loop_
_entity_poly.entity_id
_entity_poly.type
_entity_poly.pdbx_seq_one_letter_code
_entity_poly.pdbx_strand_id
1 'polypeptide(L)'
;MADRLDLLISDYMTGMLQVKINAREKWITRQTHTERIGSSGSSSNTAPQERRLLIIEEDKGLQLLTDQKKTLDELMEVIQGTTVKDIIIARFKYRLSWDKVGVRVSMEESTARKQYATFKSTLRDGLWQSTLD
;
A
#
# COMPACT_ATOMS: atom_id res chain seq x y z
N MET A 1 6.08 15.63 11.10
CA MET A 1 5.91 14.17 11.28
C MET A 1 5.07 13.69 10.10
N ALA A 2 5.59 12.81 9.25
CA ALA A 2 4.83 12.33 8.09
C ALA A 2 3.69 11.43 8.57
N ASP A 3 2.48 11.70 8.10
CA ASP A 3 1.30 10.93 8.45
C ASP A 3 1.40 9.50 7.88
N ARG A 4 0.89 8.50 8.59
CA ARG A 4 0.93 7.10 8.13
C ARG A 4 0.26 6.95 6.76
N LEU A 5 -0.85 7.66 6.55
CA LEU A 5 -1.56 7.62 5.27
C LEU A 5 -0.77 8.29 4.13
N ASP A 6 -0.08 9.41 4.42
CA ASP A 6 0.75 10.11 3.44
C ASP A 6 1.94 9.23 3.02
N LEU A 7 2.51 8.49 3.97
CA LEU A 7 3.56 7.50 3.70
C LEU A 7 3.05 6.35 2.85
N LEU A 8 1.87 5.81 3.18
CA LEU A 8 1.26 4.72 2.41
C LEU A 8 0.96 5.16 0.96
N ILE A 9 0.35 6.34 0.78
CA ILE A 9 0.10 6.90 -0.55
C ILE A 9 1.42 7.15 -1.29
N SER A 10 2.45 7.68 -0.61
CA SER A 10 3.78 7.86 -1.19
C SER A 10 4.39 6.54 -1.66
N ASP A 11 4.34 5.50 -0.83
CA ASP A 11 4.89 4.18 -1.15
C ASP A 11 4.14 3.54 -2.31
N TYR A 12 2.83 3.71 -2.37
CA TYR A 12 2.01 3.28 -3.49
C TYR A 12 2.41 4.00 -4.79
N MET A 13 2.47 5.34 -4.78
CA MET A 13 2.76 6.14 -5.97
C MET A 13 4.19 5.94 -6.51
N THR A 14 5.13 5.56 -5.64
CA THR A 14 6.51 5.27 -6.01
C THR A 14 6.75 3.79 -6.35
N GLY A 15 5.75 2.92 -6.16
CA GLY A 15 5.87 1.46 -6.34
C GLY A 15 6.58 0.76 -5.17
N MET A 16 7.00 1.48 -4.13
CA MET A 16 7.63 0.93 -2.93
C MET A 16 6.70 -0.04 -2.19
N LEU A 17 5.39 0.20 -2.21
CA LEU A 17 4.41 -0.73 -1.61
C LEU A 17 4.51 -2.13 -2.24
N GLN A 18 4.61 -2.21 -3.56
CA GLN A 18 4.81 -3.49 -4.26
C GLN A 18 6.16 -4.13 -3.90
N VAL A 19 7.22 -3.32 -3.76
CA VAL A 19 8.54 -3.81 -3.33
C VAL A 19 8.45 -4.42 -1.93
N LYS A 20 7.71 -3.81 -1.00
CA LYS A 20 7.48 -4.33 0.36
C LYS A 20 6.73 -5.67 0.33
N ILE A 21 5.67 -5.79 -0.48
CA ILE A 21 4.94 -7.06 -0.69
C ILE A 21 5.91 -8.14 -1.17
N ASN A 22 6.63 -7.87 -2.27
CA ASN A 22 7.57 -8.83 -2.86
C ASN A 22 8.70 -9.22 -1.89
N ALA A 23 9.18 -8.27 -1.07
CA ALA A 23 10.21 -8.54 -0.08
C ALA A 23 9.69 -9.46 1.05
N ARG A 24 8.45 -9.24 1.49
CA ARG A 24 7.78 -10.06 2.52
C ARG A 24 7.54 -11.49 2.01
N GLU A 25 7.01 -11.66 0.80
CA GLU A 25 6.83 -12.97 0.16
C GLU A 25 8.16 -13.76 0.06
N LYS A 26 9.24 -13.08 -0.35
CA LYS A 26 10.57 -13.68 -0.42
C LYS A 26 11.09 -14.09 0.95
N TRP A 27 10.84 -13.28 1.98
CA TRP A 27 11.27 -13.59 3.35
C TRP A 27 10.55 -14.81 3.92
N ILE A 28 9.22 -14.89 3.77
CA ILE A 28 8.40 -16.05 4.18
C ILE A 28 8.90 -17.33 3.49
N THR A 29 9.15 -17.24 2.18
CA THR A 29 9.65 -18.38 1.38
C THR A 29 11.06 -18.82 1.81
N ARG A 30 11.90 -17.91 2.31
CA ARG A 30 13.25 -18.23 2.78
C ARG A 30 13.22 -18.91 4.15
N GLN A 31 12.43 -18.41 5.10
CA GLN A 31 12.32 -19.00 6.44
C GLN A 31 11.83 -20.45 6.41
N THR A 32 10.85 -20.73 5.56
CA THR A 32 10.33 -22.10 5.35
C THR A 32 11.36 -23.08 4.82
N HIS A 33 12.41 -22.61 4.15
CA HIS A 33 13.48 -23.48 3.65
C HIS A 33 14.52 -23.80 4.74
N THR A 34 14.76 -22.87 5.67
CA THR A 34 15.80 -23.02 6.70
C THR A 34 15.36 -23.87 7.90
N GLU A 35 14.09 -23.85 8.31
CA GLU A 35 13.57 -24.68 9.42
C GLU A 35 13.49 -26.19 9.10
N ARG A 36 13.81 -26.58 7.86
CA ARG A 36 13.67 -27.94 7.36
C ARG A 36 14.96 -28.75 7.38
N ILE A 37 16.10 -28.15 7.73
CA ILE A 37 17.33 -28.89 8.02
C ILE A 37 17.22 -29.47 9.44
N GLY A 38 16.35 -30.48 9.63
CA GLY A 38 16.30 -31.24 10.89
C GLY A 38 14.94 -31.73 11.37
N SER A 39 13.81 -31.24 10.82
CA SER A 39 12.49 -31.72 11.24
C SER A 39 12.02 -32.92 10.43
N SER A 40 11.97 -34.08 11.09
CA SER A 40 11.28 -35.29 10.65
C SER A 40 9.87 -34.94 10.16
N GLY A 41 9.61 -35.19 8.88
CA GLY A 41 8.43 -34.71 8.18
C GLY A 41 7.12 -35.16 8.82
N SER A 42 6.34 -34.21 9.31
CA SER A 42 4.93 -34.46 9.62
C SER A 42 4.20 -34.83 8.32
N SER A 43 3.66 -36.04 8.29
CA SER A 43 2.88 -36.66 7.22
C SER A 43 1.55 -35.91 6.99
N SER A 44 1.60 -34.74 6.38
CA SER A 44 0.43 -34.14 5.74
C SER A 44 0.40 -34.58 4.28
N ASN A 45 -0.69 -35.16 3.78
CA ASN A 45 -0.90 -35.48 2.36
C ASN A 45 -0.97 -34.24 1.44
N THR A 46 -0.70 -33.05 1.97
CA THR A 46 -0.67 -31.78 1.26
C THR A 46 0.56 -31.70 0.36
N ALA A 47 0.33 -31.38 -0.92
CA ALA A 47 1.44 -31.22 -1.86
C ALA A 47 2.36 -30.07 -1.41
N PRO A 48 3.68 -30.13 -1.68
CA PRO A 48 4.61 -29.05 -1.30
C PRO A 48 4.20 -27.66 -1.82
N GLN A 49 3.49 -27.61 -2.95
CA GLN A 49 2.95 -26.37 -3.53
C GLN A 49 1.77 -25.83 -2.72
N GLU A 50 0.81 -26.69 -2.34
CA GLU A 50 -0.34 -26.33 -1.50
C GLU A 50 0.10 -25.87 -0.12
N ARG A 51 1.08 -26.56 0.49
CA ARG A 51 1.63 -26.16 1.79
C ARG A 51 2.30 -24.78 1.70
N ARG A 52 3.02 -24.49 0.61
CA ARG A 52 3.64 -23.17 0.39
C ARG A 52 2.58 -22.08 0.28
N LEU A 53 1.48 -22.37 -0.40
CA LEU A 53 0.35 -21.46 -0.54
C LEU A 53 -0.28 -21.15 0.83
N LEU A 54 -0.55 -22.17 1.65
CA LEU A 54 -1.08 -21.99 3.01
C LEU A 54 -0.20 -21.09 3.87
N ILE A 55 1.13 -21.26 3.83
CA ILE A 55 2.06 -20.45 4.63
C ILE A 55 2.07 -18.99 4.18
N ILE A 56 1.93 -18.73 2.88
CA ILE A 56 1.81 -17.38 2.33
C ILE A 56 0.47 -16.76 2.75
N GLU A 57 -0.61 -17.53 2.68
CA GLU A 57 -1.94 -17.10 3.10
C GLU A 57 -2.02 -16.84 4.61
N GLU A 58 -1.28 -17.56 5.44
CA GLU A 58 -1.29 -17.36 6.90
C GLU A 58 -0.56 -16.08 7.37
N ASP A 59 0.31 -15.46 6.53
CA ASP A 59 1.04 -14.26 6.91
C ASP A 59 0.15 -13.01 6.89
N LYS A 60 -0.36 -12.65 8.07
CA LYS A 60 -1.19 -11.44 8.28
C LYS A 60 -0.53 -10.15 7.78
N GLY A 61 0.81 -10.06 7.84
CA GLY A 61 1.54 -8.88 7.37
C GLY A 61 1.50 -8.73 5.86
N LEU A 62 1.66 -9.83 5.13
CA LEU A 62 1.53 -9.89 3.69
C LEU A 62 0.09 -9.63 3.24
N GLN A 63 -0.89 -10.22 3.94
CA GLN A 63 -2.31 -9.94 3.70
C GLN A 63 -2.59 -8.44 3.82
N LEU A 64 -2.18 -7.81 4.93
CA LEU A 64 -2.40 -6.39 5.16
C LEU A 64 -1.78 -5.51 4.06
N LEU A 65 -0.54 -5.79 3.64
CA LEU A 65 0.11 -5.02 2.56
C LEU A 65 -0.62 -5.20 1.22
N THR A 66 -1.12 -6.41 0.95
CA THR A 66 -1.86 -6.73 -0.27
C THR A 66 -3.22 -6.05 -0.29
N ASP A 67 -3.94 -6.06 0.83
CA ASP A 67 -5.21 -5.37 1.00
C ASP A 67 -5.02 -3.85 0.85
N GLN A 68 -4.02 -3.27 1.51
CA GLN A 68 -3.66 -1.86 1.36
C GLN A 68 -3.42 -1.49 -0.10
N LYS A 69 -2.69 -2.32 -0.85
CA LYS A 69 -2.45 -2.09 -2.28
C LYS A 69 -3.76 -2.15 -3.07
N LYS A 70 -4.56 -3.22 -2.89
CA LYS A 70 -5.81 -3.42 -3.62
C LYS A 70 -6.79 -2.28 -3.40
N THR A 71 -6.95 -1.86 -2.15
CA THR A 71 -7.81 -0.74 -1.79
C THR A 71 -7.33 0.58 -2.39
N LEU A 72 -6.01 0.81 -2.47
CA LEU A 72 -5.47 1.97 -3.16
C LEU A 72 -5.68 1.90 -4.68
N ASP A 73 -5.58 0.73 -5.30
CA ASP A 73 -5.88 0.54 -6.72
C ASP A 73 -7.34 0.91 -7.02
N GLU A 74 -8.28 0.35 -6.26
CA GLU A 74 -9.72 0.64 -6.35
C GLU A 74 -10.00 2.14 -6.12
N LEU A 75 -9.39 2.73 -5.10
CA LEU A 75 -9.52 4.15 -4.81
C LEU A 75 -9.04 5.02 -5.99
N MET A 76 -7.87 4.71 -6.56
CA MET A 76 -7.29 5.46 -7.67
C MET A 76 -8.10 5.33 -8.96
N GLU A 77 -8.82 4.23 -9.13
CA GLU A 77 -9.80 4.02 -10.20
C GLU A 77 -11.05 4.88 -9.97
N VAL A 78 -11.61 4.89 -8.75
CA VAL A 78 -12.79 5.69 -8.40
C VAL A 78 -12.54 7.20 -8.61
N ILE A 79 -11.36 7.70 -8.23
CA ILE A 79 -11.01 9.11 -8.39
C ILE A 79 -10.40 9.44 -9.76
N GLN A 80 -10.48 8.52 -10.73
CA GLN A 80 -9.95 8.74 -12.07
C GLN A 80 -10.60 9.94 -12.75
N GLY A 81 -9.78 10.80 -13.36
CA GLY A 81 -10.24 12.03 -14.01
C GLY A 81 -10.59 13.17 -13.05
N THR A 82 -10.49 12.97 -11.74
CA THR A 82 -10.69 14.04 -10.75
C THR A 82 -9.39 14.80 -10.50
N THR A 83 -9.53 16.09 -10.14
CA THR A 83 -8.38 16.93 -9.80
C THR A 83 -7.63 16.44 -8.56
N VAL A 84 -8.30 15.71 -7.66
CA VAL A 84 -7.68 15.10 -6.47
C VAL A 84 -6.61 14.08 -6.88
N LYS A 85 -6.87 13.27 -7.91
CA LYS A 85 -5.88 12.31 -8.44
C LYS A 85 -4.65 13.03 -8.97
N ASP A 86 -4.84 14.13 -9.69
CA ASP A 86 -3.74 14.92 -10.24
C ASP A 86 -2.91 15.58 -9.12
N ILE A 87 -3.56 16.07 -8.07
CA ILE A 87 -2.91 16.59 -6.86
C ILE A 87 -2.06 15.50 -6.19
N ILE A 88 -2.61 14.30 -6.02
CA ILE A 88 -1.89 13.16 -5.43
C ILE A 88 -0.68 12.78 -6.28
N ILE A 89 -0.84 12.66 -7.61
CA ILE A 89 0.26 12.36 -8.52
C ILE A 89 1.35 13.44 -8.43
N ALA A 90 0.98 14.71 -8.53
CA ALA A 90 1.90 15.84 -8.43
C ALA A 90 2.67 15.84 -7.10
N ARG A 91 1.96 15.59 -6.00
CA ARG A 91 2.54 15.64 -4.66
C ARG A 91 3.39 14.42 -4.32
N PHE A 92 2.93 13.21 -4.61
CA PHE A 92 3.54 11.98 -4.09
C PHE A 92 4.40 11.25 -5.12
N LYS A 93 3.99 11.23 -6.40
CA LYS A 93 4.80 10.62 -7.46
C LYS A 93 5.95 11.53 -7.87
N TYR A 94 5.66 12.80 -8.15
CA TYR A 94 6.65 13.77 -8.60
C TYR A 94 7.32 14.56 -7.47
N ARG A 95 6.86 14.37 -6.22
CA ARG A 95 7.42 15.03 -5.02
C ARG A 95 7.46 16.55 -5.12
N LEU A 96 6.48 17.17 -5.78
CA LEU A 96 6.41 18.61 -5.94
C LEU A 96 6.06 19.31 -4.63
N SER A 97 6.59 20.52 -4.41
CA SER A 97 6.11 21.43 -3.36
C SER A 97 4.68 21.87 -3.65
N TRP A 98 3.93 22.28 -2.63
CA TRP A 98 2.53 22.67 -2.79
C TRP A 98 2.34 23.81 -3.80
N ASP A 99 3.28 24.75 -3.87
CA ASP A 99 3.23 25.84 -4.87
C ASP A 99 3.27 25.29 -6.29
N LYS A 100 4.19 24.34 -6.53
CA LYS A 100 4.33 23.67 -7.83
C LYS A 100 3.17 22.75 -8.14
N VAL A 101 2.54 22.14 -7.12
CA VAL A 101 1.31 21.38 -7.28
C VAL A 101 0.20 22.30 -7.79
N GLY A 102 -0.03 23.46 -7.14
CA GLY A 102 -1.03 24.44 -7.57
C GLY A 102 -0.85 24.85 -9.04
N VAL A 103 0.38 25.18 -9.44
CA VAL A 103 0.71 25.48 -10.85
C VAL A 103 0.41 24.30 -11.77
N ARG A 104 0.76 23.07 -11.38
CA ARG A 104 0.56 21.86 -12.18
C ARG A 104 -0.92 21.56 -12.45
N VAL A 105 -1.77 21.80 -11.45
CA VAL A 105 -3.22 21.53 -11.50
C VAL A 105 -4.05 22.80 -11.75
N SER A 106 -3.41 23.89 -12.17
CA SER A 106 -4.04 25.16 -12.52
C SER A 106 -4.97 25.72 -11.43
N MET A 107 -4.55 25.64 -10.17
CA MET A 107 -5.30 26.17 -9.03
C MET A 107 -4.39 26.81 -7.99
N GLU A 108 -4.98 27.56 -7.07
CA GLU A 108 -4.25 28.13 -5.95
C GLU A 108 -3.70 27.03 -5.01
N GLU A 109 -2.49 27.23 -4.50
CA GLU A 109 -1.82 26.32 -3.56
C GLU A 109 -2.71 25.97 -2.36
N SER A 110 -3.34 26.99 -1.77
CA SER A 110 -4.23 26.86 -0.61
C SER A 110 -5.44 25.97 -0.91
N THR A 111 -5.98 26.05 -2.13
CA THR A 111 -7.11 25.25 -2.59
C THR A 111 -6.71 23.80 -2.84
N ALA A 112 -5.57 23.56 -3.50
CA ALA A 112 -5.03 22.21 -3.71
C ALA A 112 -4.80 21.49 -2.38
N ARG A 113 -4.22 22.19 -1.41
CA ARG A 113 -3.94 21.67 -0.08
C ARG A 113 -5.21 21.36 0.70
N LYS A 114 -6.23 22.23 0.64
CA LYS A 114 -7.54 22.00 1.25
C LYS A 114 -8.24 20.79 0.64
N GLN A 115 -8.27 20.66 -0.69
CA GLN A 115 -8.88 19.51 -1.35
C GLN A 115 -8.21 18.19 -0.93
N TYR A 116 -6.87 18.16 -0.88
CA TYR A 116 -6.15 17.01 -0.39
C TYR A 116 -6.44 16.71 1.08
N ALA A 117 -6.49 17.73 1.94
CA ALA A 117 -6.80 17.55 3.36
C ALA A 117 -8.21 16.98 3.59
N THR A 118 -9.21 17.48 2.86
CA THR A 118 -10.59 16.95 2.92
C THR A 118 -10.62 15.50 2.46
N PHE A 119 -10.02 15.19 1.32
CA PHE A 119 -9.91 13.82 0.81
C PHE A 119 -9.26 12.88 1.84
N LYS A 120 -8.16 13.32 2.44
CA LYS A 120 -7.44 12.57 3.47
C LYS A 120 -8.28 12.33 4.72
N SER A 121 -9.06 13.32 5.17
CA SER A 121 -10.02 13.14 6.27
C SER A 121 -11.03 12.06 5.93
N THR A 122 -11.68 12.16 4.77
CA THR A 122 -12.68 11.18 4.33
C THR A 122 -12.12 9.76 4.26
N LEU A 123 -10.88 9.59 3.76
CA LEU A 123 -10.21 8.29 3.76
C LEU A 123 -9.96 7.75 5.16
N ARG A 124 -9.49 8.60 6.07
CA ARG A 124 -9.21 8.22 7.46
C ARG A 124 -10.49 7.82 8.19
N ASP A 125 -11.54 8.62 8.05
CA ASP A 125 -12.78 8.46 8.81
C ASP A 125 -13.64 7.31 8.27
N GLY A 126 -13.50 6.95 6.99
CA GLY A 126 -14.26 5.86 6.38
C GLY A 126 -13.44 4.58 6.23
N LEU A 127 -12.54 4.60 5.24
CA LEU A 127 -11.90 3.37 4.73
C LEU A 127 -10.86 2.83 5.71
N TRP A 128 -10.02 3.71 6.26
CA TRP A 128 -8.79 3.37 6.96
C TRP A 128 -8.84 3.53 8.48
N GLN A 129 -10.03 3.73 9.04
CA GLN A 129 -10.22 3.82 10.48
C GLN A 129 -9.81 2.53 11.21
N SER A 130 -10.08 1.36 10.62
CA SER A 130 -9.82 0.05 11.24
C SER A 130 -8.46 -0.58 10.90
N THR A 131 -7.74 -0.02 9.93
CA THR A 131 -6.52 -0.63 9.33
C THR A 131 -5.24 0.15 9.64
N LEU A 132 -5.36 1.39 10.13
CA LEU A 132 -4.23 2.23 10.50
C LEU A 132 -4.04 2.40 12.02
N ASP A 133 -4.97 1.90 12.83
CA ASP A 133 -4.87 1.78 14.30
C ASP A 133 -3.88 0.67 14.69
#